data_AF-A0A6J4YGC8-F1
#
_entry.id   AF-A0A6J4YGC8-F1
#
_cell.length_a   1.000
_cell.length_b   1.000
_cell.length_c   1.000
_cell.angle_alpha   90.00
_cell.angle_beta   90.00
_cell.angle_gamma   90.00
#
_symmetry.space_group_name_H-M   'P 1'
#
loop_
_entity.id
_entity.type
_entity.pdbx_description
1 polymer ?
#
loop_
_entity_poly.entity_id
_entity_poly.type
_entity_poly.pdbx_seq_one_letter_code
_entity_poly.pdbx_strand_id
1 'polypeptide(L)'
;MSIAQLEKILTDAKAILDDADEDDRKELLLLIKDLEEAKQTIFVKTADAQPFLERCQDQASALKAAVGHEGRWGEESKKAFSSFERAVSKLRNTILVRTQHAT
;
A
#
# COMPACT_ATOMS: atom_id res chain seq x y z
N MET A 1 16.44 -0.34 6.54
CA MET A 1 15.20 -0.77 7.23
C MET A 1 13.96 -0.65 6.30
N SER A 2 14.03 -1.04 5.02
CA SER A 2 12.89 -0.85 4.08
C SER A 2 12.00 -2.09 3.91
N ILE A 3 12.56 -3.29 4.03
CA ILE A 3 11.84 -4.55 3.75
C ILE A 3 10.82 -4.86 4.86
N ALA A 4 11.22 -4.74 6.13
CA ALA A 4 10.33 -5.01 7.26
C ALA A 4 9.11 -4.05 7.30
N GLN A 5 9.29 -2.80 6.87
CA GLN A 5 8.18 -1.84 6.74
C GLN A 5 7.21 -2.28 5.65
N LEU A 6 7.72 -2.67 4.48
CA LEU A 6 6.89 -3.15 3.38
C LEU A 6 6.14 -4.45 3.74
N GLU A 7 6.79 -5.37 4.46
CA GLU A 7 6.14 -6.57 4.98
C GLU A 7 5.02 -6.25 5.96
N LYS A 8 5.20 -5.24 6.80
CA LYS A 8 4.14 -4.76 7.69
C LYS A 8 2.97 -4.17 6.90
N ILE A 9 3.23 -3.33 5.90
CA ILE A 9 2.18 -2.77 5.01
C ILE A 9 1.38 -3.91 4.35
N LEU A 10 2.08 -4.90 3.80
CA LEU A 10 1.46 -6.07 3.18
C LEU A 10 0.62 -6.87 4.17
N THR A 11 1.11 -7.04 5.39
CA THR A 11 0.38 -7.75 6.45
C THR A 11 -0.89 -7.02 6.83
N ASP A 12 -0.82 -5.69 7.02
CA ASP A 12 -1.98 -4.88 7.38
C ASP A 12 -3.01 -4.82 6.25
N ALA A 13 -2.59 -4.68 4.99
CA ALA A 13 -3.48 -4.70 3.83
C ALA A 13 -4.16 -6.06 3.62
N LYS A 14 -3.43 -7.17 3.82
CA LYS A 14 -4.00 -8.53 3.72
C LYS A 14 -4.98 -8.83 4.84
N ALA A 15 -4.77 -8.28 6.03
CA ALA A 15 -5.62 -8.52 7.20
C ALA A 15 -7.04 -7.95 7.06
N ILE A 16 -7.23 -6.93 6.22
CA ILE A 16 -8.52 -6.27 5.97
C ILE A 16 -9.13 -6.65 4.62
N LEU A 17 -8.50 -7.57 3.89
CA LEU A 17 -8.89 -7.91 2.53
C LEU A 17 -10.26 -8.56 2.45
N ASP A 18 -10.60 -9.38 3.45
CA ASP A 18 -11.87 -10.11 3.50
C ASP A 18 -13.02 -9.23 4.02
N ASP A 19 -12.72 -8.07 4.62
CA ASP A 19 -13.73 -7.10 5.06
C ASP A 19 -14.19 -6.17 3.93
N ALA A 20 -13.39 -6.03 2.87
CA ALA A 20 -13.66 -5.11 1.77
C ALA A 20 -14.83 -5.57 0.87
N ASP A 21 -15.63 -4.61 0.40
CA ASP A 21 -16.67 -4.84 -0.62
C ASP A 21 -16.05 -5.39 -1.91
N GLU A 22 -16.82 -6.11 -2.73
CA GLU A 22 -16.30 -6.89 -3.87
C GLU A 22 -15.42 -6.08 -4.84
N ASP A 23 -15.81 -4.85 -5.18
CA ASP A 23 -15.04 -4.00 -6.09
C ASP A 23 -13.76 -3.46 -5.44
N ASP A 24 -13.86 -2.95 -4.21
CA ASP A 24 -12.71 -2.44 -3.45
C ASP A 24 -11.72 -3.57 -3.10
N ARG A 25 -12.21 -4.81 -2.91
CA ARG A 25 -11.38 -5.99 -2.69
C ARG A 25 -10.53 -6.33 -3.91
N LYS A 26 -11.09 -6.20 -5.13
CA LYS A 26 -10.33 -6.40 -6.38
C LYS A 26 -9.22 -5.37 -6.50
N GLU A 27 -9.53 -4.10 -6.23
CA GLU A 27 -8.53 -3.03 -6.26
C GLU A 27 -7.47 -3.21 -5.16
N LEU A 28 -7.87 -3.58 -3.94
CA LEU A 28 -6.93 -3.85 -2.85
C LEU A 28 -5.99 -5.02 -3.16
N LEU A 29 -6.48 -6.08 -3.83
CA LEU A 29 -5.65 -7.16 -4.35
C LEU A 29 -4.60 -6.65 -5.35
N LEU A 30 -4.97 -5.77 -6.27
CA LEU A 30 -4.04 -5.16 -7.22
C LEU A 30 -2.96 -4.33 -6.49
N LEU A 31 -3.35 -3.55 -5.49
CA LEU A 31 -2.40 -2.77 -4.66
C LEU A 31 -1.44 -3.67 -3.86
N ILE A 32 -1.93 -4.79 -3.32
CA ILE A 32 -1.09 -5.77 -2.62
C ILE A 32 -0.07 -6.36 -3.60
N LYS A 33 -0.49 -6.72 -4.81
CA LYS A 33 0.40 -7.23 -5.85
C LYS A 33 1.46 -6.18 -6.24
N ASP A 34 1.06 -4.93 -6.44
CA ASP A 34 1.99 -3.82 -6.72
C ASP A 34 3.04 -3.65 -5.61
N LEU A 35 2.64 -3.80 -4.34
CA LEU A 35 3.54 -3.76 -3.20
C LEU A 35 4.49 -4.98 -3.16
N GLU A 36 4.02 -6.16 -3.53
CA GLU A 36 4.88 -7.35 -3.65
C GLU A 36 5.92 -7.22 -4.77
N GLU A 37 5.54 -6.64 -5.92
CA GLU A 37 6.47 -6.33 -7.01
C GLU A 37 7.46 -5.22 -6.61
N ALA A 38 6.98 -4.20 -5.89
CA ALA A 38 7.83 -3.18 -5.29
C ALA A 38 8.86 -3.79 -4.32
N LYS A 39 8.49 -4.82 -3.54
CA LYS A 39 9.42 -5.55 -2.66
C LYS A 39 10.63 -6.10 -3.42
N GLN A 40 10.38 -6.66 -4.60
CA GLN A 40 11.43 -7.25 -5.43
C GLN A 40 12.34 -6.17 -6.04
N THR A 41 11.81 -4.96 -6.27
CA THR A 41 12.51 -3.88 -6.97
C THR A 41 13.22 -2.89 -6.04
N ILE A 42 12.70 -2.66 -4.82
CA ILE A 42 13.24 -1.73 -3.81
C ILE A 42 14.66 -2.10 -3.34
N PHE A 43 15.14 -3.31 -3.66
CA PHE A 43 16.50 -3.76 -3.35
C PHE A 43 17.61 -2.85 -3.90
N VAL A 44 17.33 -1.98 -4.89
CA VAL A 44 18.36 -1.26 -5.65
C VAL A 44 18.50 0.24 -5.27
N LYS A 45 17.48 0.93 -4.73
CA LYS A 45 17.50 2.40 -4.52
C LYS A 45 16.65 2.89 -3.33
N THR A 46 16.99 2.45 -2.12
CA THR A 46 16.19 2.59 -0.89
C THR A 46 16.03 4.00 -0.32
N ALA A 47 16.97 4.92 -0.54
CA ALA A 47 16.95 6.23 0.13
C ALA A 47 15.77 7.12 -0.30
N ASP A 48 15.44 7.12 -1.59
CA ASP A 48 14.39 7.98 -2.14
C ASP A 48 12.98 7.37 -2.04
N ALA A 49 12.90 6.05 -1.85
CA ALA A 49 11.63 5.34 -1.66
C ALA A 49 11.14 5.41 -0.21
N GLN A 50 12.03 5.68 0.75
CA GLN A 50 11.74 5.73 2.18
C GLN A 50 10.52 6.62 2.55
N PRO A 51 10.42 7.90 2.12
CA PRO A 51 9.26 8.73 2.47
C PRO A 51 7.94 8.22 1.87
N PHE A 52 8.00 7.51 0.74
CA PHE A 52 6.82 6.90 0.12
C PHE A 52 6.39 5.63 0.86
N LEU A 53 7.35 4.84 1.34
CA LEU A 53 7.10 3.67 2.18
C LEU A 53 6.46 4.05 3.51
N GLU A 54 6.99 5.07 4.18
CA GLU A 54 6.41 5.61 5.42
C GLU A 54 4.97 6.08 5.19
N ARG A 55 4.73 6.83 4.10
CA ARG A 55 3.39 7.25 3.74
C ARG A 55 2.45 6.06 3.47
N CYS A 56 2.91 5.01 2.79
CA CYS A 56 2.11 3.81 2.56
C CYS A 56 1.77 3.11 3.89
N GLN A 57 2.72 3.07 4.84
CA GLN A 57 2.51 2.50 6.16
C GLN A 57 1.48 3.28 6.98
N ASP A 58 1.56 4.61 6.97
CA ASP A 58 0.61 5.47 7.67
C ASP A 58 -0.80 5.27 7.11
N GLN A 59 -0.94 5.24 5.76
CA GLN A 59 -2.24 5.06 5.13
C GLN A 59 -2.80 3.64 5.32
N ALA A 60 -1.97 2.59 5.29
CA ALA A 60 -2.41 1.22 5.59
C ALA A 60 -2.90 1.09 7.04
N SER A 61 -2.17 1.71 7.98
CA SER A 61 -2.56 1.72 9.39
C SER A 61 -3.88 2.48 9.61
N ALA A 62 -4.05 3.62 8.93
CA ALA A 62 -5.29 4.42 8.98
C ALA A 62 -6.47 3.66 8.39
N LEU A 63 -6.28 2.97 7.26
CA LEU A 63 -7.31 2.13 6.64
C LEU A 63 -7.72 0.99 7.58
N LYS A 64 -6.76 0.27 8.15
CA LYS A 64 -7.03 -0.79 9.12
C LYS A 64 -7.78 -0.28 10.35
N ALA A 65 -7.41 0.90 10.84
CA ALA A 65 -8.10 1.55 11.95
C ALA A 65 -9.54 1.95 11.58
N ALA A 66 -9.77 2.47 10.38
CA ALA A 66 -11.11 2.84 9.90
C ALA A 66 -12.03 1.61 9.80
N VAL A 67 -11.54 0.51 9.20
CA VAL A 67 -12.27 -0.77 9.11
C VAL A 67 -12.58 -1.30 10.51
N GLY A 68 -11.61 -1.27 11.42
CA GLY A 68 -11.79 -1.71 12.80
C GLY A 68 -12.75 -0.84 13.62
N HIS A 69 -12.80 0.47 13.37
CA HIS A 69 -13.70 1.41 14.04
C HIS A 69 -15.14 1.25 13.56
N GLU A 70 -15.35 1.11 12.25
CA GLU A 70 -16.68 0.89 11.67
C GLU A 70 -17.20 -0.54 11.88
N GLY A 71 -16.30 -1.50 12.16
CA GLY A 71 -16.61 -2.93 12.28
C GLY A 71 -17.01 -3.59 10.95
N ARG A 72 -16.91 -2.85 9.85
CA ARG A 72 -17.19 -3.24 8.46
C ARG A 72 -16.60 -2.22 7.50
N TRP A 73 -16.54 -2.56 6.22
CA TRP A 73 -16.13 -1.63 5.17
C TRP A 73 -17.19 -0.54 4.93
N GLY A 74 -16.99 0.61 5.56
CA GLY A 74 -17.90 1.75 5.50
C GLY A 74 -17.33 2.98 4.76
N GLU A 75 -17.91 4.15 5.02
CA GLU A 75 -17.56 5.38 4.32
C GLU A 75 -16.17 5.88 4.73
N GLU A 76 -15.81 5.75 6.01
CA GLU A 76 -14.47 6.11 6.49
C GLU A 76 -13.41 5.17 5.91
N SER A 77 -13.73 3.88 5.83
CA SER A 77 -12.89 2.86 5.19
C SER A 77 -12.64 3.18 3.72
N LYS A 78 -13.67 3.55 2.95
CA LYS A 78 -13.54 3.94 1.53
C LYS A 78 -12.68 5.18 1.33
N LYS A 79 -12.82 6.17 2.21
CA LYS A 79 -12.00 7.39 2.19
C LYS A 79 -10.54 7.11 2.52
N ALA A 80 -10.29 6.25 3.52
CA ALA A 80 -8.95 5.81 3.87
C ALA A 80 -8.34 4.94 2.74
N PHE A 81 -9.14 4.09 2.11
CA PHE A 81 -8.73 3.24 0.99
C PHE A 81 -8.26 4.08 -0.20
N SER A 82 -9.03 5.10 -0.58
CA SER A 82 -8.62 6.06 -1.63
C SER A 82 -7.30 6.75 -1.31
N SER A 83 -7.00 6.99 -0.03
CA SER A 83 -5.75 7.62 0.41
C SER A 83 -4.58 6.64 0.36
N PHE A 84 -4.82 5.38 0.70
CA PHE A 84 -3.87 4.28 0.59
C PHE A 84 -3.52 3.98 -0.88
N GLU A 85 -4.51 3.87 -1.75
CA GLU A 85 -4.34 3.67 -3.19
C GLU A 85 -3.43 4.74 -3.81
N ARG A 86 -3.66 6.02 -3.48
CA ARG A 86 -2.80 7.12 -3.93
C ARG A 86 -1.37 7.00 -3.41
N ALA A 87 -1.16 6.50 -2.20
CA ALA A 87 0.18 6.31 -1.64
C ALA A 87 0.92 5.18 -2.37
N VAL A 88 0.27 4.03 -2.57
CA VAL A 88 0.83 2.89 -3.31
C VAL A 88 1.14 3.26 -4.75
N SER A 89 0.23 3.97 -5.43
CA SER A 89 0.44 4.45 -6.79
C SER A 89 1.67 5.38 -6.91
N LYS A 90 1.88 6.26 -5.93
CA LYS A 90 3.07 7.13 -5.88
C LYS A 90 4.35 6.32 -5.65
N LEU A 91 4.34 5.36 -4.74
CA LEU A 91 5.47 4.46 -4.50
C LEU A 91 5.81 3.69 -5.79
N ARG A 92 4.81 3.08 -6.43
CA ARG A 92 4.95 2.35 -7.70
C ARG A 92 5.54 3.24 -8.78
N ASN A 93 5.03 4.45 -8.98
CA ASN A 93 5.56 5.38 -9.99
C ASN A 93 7.01 5.78 -9.69
N THR A 94 7.36 6.04 -8.43
CA THR A 94 8.74 6.35 -8.03
C THR A 94 9.69 5.20 -8.34
N ILE A 95 9.24 3.95 -8.18
CA ILE A 95 10.02 2.75 -8.48
C ILE A 95 10.11 2.52 -10.01
N LEU A 96 9.00 2.54 -10.73
CA LEU A 96 8.89 2.25 -12.17
C LEU A 96 9.55 3.30 -13.06
N VAL A 97 9.35 4.60 -12.78
CA VAL A 97 9.98 5.68 -13.58
C VAL A 97 11.51 5.57 -13.50
N ARG A 98 12.04 5.07 -12.38
CA ARG A 98 13.48 4.99 -12.15
C ARG A 98 14.14 3.70 -12.65
N THR A 99 13.39 2.64 -12.91
CA THR A 99 13.89 1.49 -13.66
C THR A 99 14.00 1.80 -15.15
N GLN A 100 13.14 2.68 -15.71
CA GLN A 100 13.22 3.11 -17.11
C GLN A 100 14.34 4.14 -17.39
N HIS A 101 14.66 5.01 -16.42
CA HIS A 101 15.76 5.99 -16.57
C HIS A 101 17.16 5.44 -16.26
N ALA A 102 17.28 4.18 -15.82
CA ALA A 102 18.56 3.54 -15.48
C ALA A 102 19.14 2.67 -16.62
N THR A 103 18.40 2.52 -17.71
CA THR A 103 18.79 1.88 -18.98
C THR A 103 19.11 2.95 -20.03
#